data_AF-A0A0R2WYP3-F1
#
_entry.id   AF-A0A0R2WYP3-F1
#
_cell.length_a   1.000
_cell.length_b   1.000
_cell.length_c   1.000
_cell.angle_alpha   90.00
_cell.angle_beta   90.00
_cell.angle_gamma   90.00
#
_symmetry.space_group_name_H-M   'P 1'
#
loop_
_entity.id
_entity.type
_entity.pdbx_description
1 polymer ?
#
loop_
_entity_poly.entity_id
_entity_poly.type
_entity_poly.pdbx_seq_one_letter_code
_entity_poly.pdbx_strand_id
1 'polypeptide(L)'
;MNTVNSYTQNQNNLLKEVNNKPSTKAIISLNSAKSSDWSLYYGLQDKNAPQSPSELENSDFKNIVGTVPGNVEIDLEREGIIKDPMIGDNVYDLRKFEAYAWWYVREFDTPKIKSGERVELAFDGIDCIADIWLNGQKIASVNNMFVEHHYDITDILQKRNKLYVHIKSTELEARNQLRNNFGVRYDQLGEASAIRKAPHMFGWDIMPRLMSAGIWKDVKLEIIPKTYFSSVYWVTKSVYPDAKKANLYIDWQFNTDRLNIDDLTISFELERNGRIAYSAEVPVITTIGRERIWGMEDVDLWWPRGFGEQALYNASIKVRDANGNILCENKQKIGIRTAELILTPINTEEEPGDFHFEVNGEYIFIKGTNWVPLDALHSRDIQHVDEAVGMLTDLNCNMIRMWGGNVYESDRFYDLCDENGIMVWHDFTFGCTTYPQDEEFKQKVKNEADKVLRRLRNHASIVLWAGNNENDVSLQWGDDQPHIDPNTDVISRQVLPLSVREWDPKTPYLPSSPFISEEVFKVHNKISKDLSPEMHLWGPRGFYKALFYTENNARFVSEIGYHGAPNVESLKKMMTPDNVYPWVNGA
;
A
#
# COMPACT_ATOMS: atom_id res chain seq x y z
N MET A 1 -25.87 37.13 -42.55
CA MET A 1 -25.79 36.93 -41.09
C MET A 1 -25.38 35.47 -40.91
N ASN A 2 -24.11 35.09 -41.12
CA ASN A 2 -22.94 35.31 -40.24
C ASN A 2 -23.31 35.02 -38.78
N THR A 3 -22.75 34.07 -38.03
CA THR A 3 -21.60 33.17 -38.23
C THR A 3 -21.73 32.11 -37.14
N VAL A 4 -21.80 30.83 -37.51
CA VAL A 4 -21.45 29.72 -36.61
C VAL A 4 -19.97 29.48 -36.82
N ASN A 5 -19.15 29.96 -35.88
CA ASN A 5 -17.72 29.68 -35.77
C ASN A 5 -17.49 29.29 -34.30
N SER A 6 -17.28 28.01 -34.00
CA SER A 6 -15.97 27.32 -34.00
C SER A 6 -15.11 27.73 -32.80
N TYR A 7 -15.35 27.13 -31.63
CA TYR A 7 -14.34 27.00 -30.57
C TYR A 7 -14.75 25.86 -29.62
N THR A 8 -14.00 24.76 -29.70
CA THR A 8 -13.62 23.76 -28.68
C THR A 8 -13.48 22.36 -29.31
N GLN A 9 -12.61 22.25 -30.31
CA GLN A 9 -11.77 21.06 -30.44
C GLN A 9 -10.38 21.49 -30.00
N ASN A 10 -10.07 21.29 -28.73
CA ASN A 10 -8.69 21.07 -28.29
C ASN A 10 -8.72 19.89 -27.33
N GLN A 11 -7.85 18.95 -27.66
CA GLN A 11 -7.86 17.57 -27.23
C GLN A 11 -7.53 17.44 -25.74
N ASN A 12 -8.40 16.82 -24.96
CA ASN A 12 -8.00 16.12 -23.73
C ASN A 12 -7.27 14.84 -24.14
N ASN A 13 -6.02 14.95 -24.60
CA ASN A 13 -5.16 13.79 -24.85
C ASN A 13 -4.51 13.34 -23.55
N LEU A 14 -5.34 12.83 -22.62
CA LEU A 14 -4.81 12.05 -21.50
C LEU A 14 -4.36 10.70 -22.03
N LEU A 15 -3.11 10.34 -21.74
CA LEU A 15 -2.59 9.01 -22.01
C LEU A 15 -3.35 8.00 -21.15
N LYS A 16 -3.59 6.82 -21.71
CA LYS A 16 -4.12 5.70 -20.93
C LYS A 16 -3.00 5.14 -20.08
N GLU A 17 -3.31 4.90 -18.81
CA GLU A 17 -2.41 4.23 -17.89
C GLU A 17 -2.14 2.78 -18.35
N VAL A 18 -0.89 2.35 -18.24
CA VAL A 18 -0.47 0.98 -18.58
C VAL A 18 -0.60 0.11 -17.34
N ASN A 19 -1.38 -0.98 -17.42
CA ASN A 19 -1.71 -1.82 -16.26
C ASN A 19 -0.81 -3.07 -16.10
N ASN A 20 0.12 -3.32 -17.02
CA ASN A 20 0.85 -4.58 -17.16
C ASN A 20 2.37 -4.36 -17.11
N LYS A 21 2.98 -4.65 -15.95
CA LYS A 21 4.38 -4.32 -15.65
C LYS A 21 5.36 -5.42 -16.06
N PRO A 22 6.47 -5.09 -16.73
CA PRO A 22 7.61 -5.99 -16.89
C PRO A 22 8.31 -6.30 -15.58
N SER A 23 8.71 -7.55 -15.40
CA SER A 23 9.64 -7.98 -14.37
C SER A 23 11.11 -7.64 -14.67
N THR A 24 11.46 -7.53 -15.95
CA THR A 24 12.80 -7.16 -16.41
C THR A 24 12.68 -5.98 -17.36
N LYS A 25 13.22 -4.83 -16.92
CA LYS A 25 13.21 -3.56 -17.64
C LYS A 25 14.48 -2.78 -17.30
N ALA A 26 14.96 -1.97 -18.24
CA ALA A 26 16.01 -1.03 -17.91
C ALA A 26 15.37 0.20 -17.25
N ILE A 27 15.90 0.60 -16.09
CA ILE A 27 15.35 1.69 -15.29
C ILE A 27 16.34 2.85 -15.31
N ILE A 28 15.82 4.04 -15.60
CA ILE A 28 16.54 5.30 -15.42
C ILE A 28 15.80 6.08 -14.36
N SER A 29 16.44 6.28 -13.21
CA SER A 29 15.83 7.05 -12.12
C SER A 29 15.75 8.53 -12.50
N LEU A 30 14.59 9.13 -12.22
CA LEU A 30 14.40 10.57 -12.24
C LEU A 30 14.40 11.17 -10.82
N ASN A 31 14.77 10.39 -9.80
CA ASN A 31 14.88 10.86 -8.41
C ASN A 31 15.95 11.95 -8.27
N SER A 32 15.86 12.72 -7.19
CA SER A 32 16.85 13.74 -6.85
C SER A 32 18.21 13.11 -6.56
N ALA A 33 19.25 13.75 -7.08
CA ALA A 33 20.65 13.46 -6.81
C ALA A 33 21.43 14.77 -6.96
N LYS A 34 22.58 14.90 -6.29
CA LYS A 34 23.36 16.17 -6.17
C LYS A 34 23.63 16.95 -7.47
N SER A 35 23.46 16.36 -8.65
CA SER A 35 23.67 16.97 -9.97
C SER A 35 22.40 17.13 -10.82
N SER A 36 21.22 16.84 -10.26
CA SER A 36 20.02 16.56 -11.04
C SER A 36 18.74 16.72 -10.20
N ASP A 37 18.61 17.83 -9.48
CA ASP A 37 17.48 18.05 -8.58
C ASP A 37 16.20 18.47 -9.31
N TRP A 38 15.07 18.27 -8.64
CA TRP A 38 13.78 18.82 -9.02
C TRP A 38 13.69 20.29 -8.60
N SER A 39 12.93 21.10 -9.32
CA SER A 39 12.48 22.40 -8.82
C SER A 39 11.08 22.24 -8.24
N LEU A 40 10.84 22.81 -7.07
CA LEU A 40 9.55 22.79 -6.38
C LEU A 40 9.00 24.21 -6.31
N TYR A 41 7.94 24.45 -7.08
CA TYR A 41 7.20 25.71 -7.04
C TYR A 41 5.96 25.56 -6.17
N TYR A 42 5.62 26.58 -5.39
CA TYR A 42 4.48 26.50 -4.48
C TYR A 42 3.85 27.86 -4.17
N GLY A 43 2.56 27.82 -3.87
CA GLY A 43 1.76 28.99 -3.54
C GLY A 43 0.33 28.61 -3.16
N LEU A 44 -0.44 29.59 -2.68
CA LEU A 44 -1.84 29.38 -2.32
C LEU A 44 -2.65 28.96 -3.56
N GLN A 45 -3.47 27.92 -3.44
CA GLN A 45 -4.36 27.48 -4.51
C GLN A 45 -5.64 28.33 -4.53
N ASP A 46 -5.48 29.62 -4.85
CA ASP A 46 -6.59 30.55 -5.05
C ASP A 46 -7.05 30.58 -6.52
N LYS A 47 -7.95 31.51 -6.86
CA LYS A 47 -8.49 31.67 -8.23
C LYS A 47 -7.44 32.05 -9.30
N ASN A 48 -6.27 32.51 -8.90
CA ASN A 48 -5.16 32.91 -9.78
C ASN A 48 -4.03 31.87 -9.78
N ALA A 49 -4.16 30.78 -9.01
CA ALA A 49 -3.14 29.74 -8.96
C ALA A 49 -2.95 29.10 -10.35
N PRO A 50 -1.69 28.92 -10.81
CA PRO A 50 -1.41 28.39 -12.13
C PRO A 50 -1.98 26.98 -12.29
N GLN A 51 -2.67 26.73 -13.40
CA GLN A 51 -3.27 25.44 -13.75
C GLN A 51 -2.52 24.74 -14.89
N SER A 52 -1.55 25.40 -15.51
CA SER A 52 -0.75 24.90 -16.63
C SER A 52 0.73 25.28 -16.49
N PRO A 53 1.66 24.53 -17.13
CA PRO A 53 3.08 24.89 -17.16
C PRO A 53 3.35 26.32 -17.63
N SER A 54 2.62 26.82 -18.63
CA SER A 54 2.76 28.19 -19.13
C SER A 54 2.31 29.25 -18.12
N GLU A 55 1.27 28.96 -17.33
CA GLU A 55 0.85 29.86 -16.24
C GLU A 55 1.86 29.83 -15.10
N LEU A 56 2.41 28.65 -14.76
CA LEU A 56 3.42 28.51 -13.72
C LEU A 56 4.65 29.38 -14.00
N GLU A 57 5.15 29.37 -15.24
CA GLU A 57 6.30 30.17 -15.67
C GLU A 57 6.07 31.69 -15.54
N ASN A 58 4.81 32.13 -15.51
CA ASN A 58 4.42 33.54 -15.36
C ASN A 58 3.82 33.84 -13.98
N SER A 59 3.86 32.89 -13.04
CA SER A 59 3.25 33.03 -11.72
C SER A 59 4.23 33.60 -10.70
N ASP A 60 3.68 34.13 -9.61
CA ASP A 60 4.44 34.57 -8.42
C ASP A 60 4.69 33.42 -7.42
N PHE A 61 4.53 32.15 -7.86
CA PHE A 61 4.80 31.00 -7.00
C PHE A 61 6.28 30.99 -6.60
N LYS A 62 6.54 30.73 -5.32
CA LYS A 62 7.90 30.62 -4.79
C LYS A 62 8.53 29.36 -5.34
N ASN A 63 9.85 29.38 -5.58
CA ASN A 63 10.60 28.24 -6.10
C ASN A 63 11.75 27.90 -5.15
N ILE A 64 11.88 26.61 -4.84
CA ILE A 64 12.99 26.03 -4.08
C ILE A 64 13.47 24.74 -4.75
N VAL A 65 14.57 24.18 -4.27
CA VAL A 65 14.98 22.82 -4.67
C VAL A 65 13.97 21.83 -4.11
N GLY A 66 13.55 20.86 -4.91
CA GLY A 66 12.65 19.77 -4.52
C GLY A 66 13.38 18.43 -4.43
N THR A 67 12.96 17.59 -3.49
CA THR A 67 13.47 16.23 -3.30
C THR A 67 12.44 15.20 -3.71
N VAL A 68 12.85 14.23 -4.54
CA VAL A 68 12.03 13.10 -4.96
C VAL A 68 12.86 11.81 -4.82
N PRO A 69 12.38 10.77 -4.11
CA PRO A 69 11.16 10.75 -3.30
C PRO A 69 11.23 11.76 -2.16
N GLY A 70 10.09 12.36 -1.80
CA GLY A 70 10.05 13.36 -0.75
C GLY A 70 8.65 13.86 -0.40
N ASN A 71 8.58 14.56 0.72
CA ASN A 71 7.44 15.35 1.16
C ASN A 71 7.84 16.83 1.12
N VAL A 72 6.91 17.72 0.75
CA VAL A 72 7.19 19.16 0.61
C VAL A 72 7.69 19.78 1.92
N GLU A 73 7.28 19.27 3.07
CA GLU A 73 7.72 19.71 4.39
C GLU A 73 9.23 19.54 4.58
N ILE A 74 9.80 18.44 4.09
CA ILE A 74 11.24 18.17 4.17
C ILE A 74 12.02 19.21 3.36
N ASP A 75 11.49 19.58 2.19
CA ASP A 75 12.08 20.59 1.33
C ASP A 75 11.98 21.99 1.97
N LEU A 76 10.81 22.35 2.52
CA LEU A 76 10.61 23.62 3.21
C LEU A 76 11.47 23.75 4.49
N GLU A 77 11.63 22.66 5.24
CA GLU A 77 12.47 22.60 6.44
C GLU A 77 13.93 22.84 6.07
N ARG A 78 14.44 22.13 5.05
CA ARG A 78 15.82 22.28 4.56
C ARG A 78 16.13 23.74 4.15
N GLU A 79 15.18 24.42 3.53
CA GLU A 79 15.33 25.82 3.11
C GLU A 79 15.06 26.83 4.24
N GLY A 80 14.78 26.37 5.47
CA GLY A 80 14.53 27.22 6.64
C GLY A 80 13.21 27.99 6.59
N ILE A 81 12.25 27.54 5.76
CA ILE A 81 10.94 28.18 5.55
C ILE A 81 9.95 27.74 6.62
N ILE A 82 10.09 26.50 7.08
CA ILE A 82 9.41 25.99 8.27
C ILE A 82 10.46 25.50 9.28
N LYS A 83 10.02 25.37 10.53
CA LYS A 83 10.79 24.64 11.55
C LYS A 83 10.53 23.14 11.42
N ASP A 84 11.37 22.32 12.03
CA ASP A 84 11.15 20.87 12.13
C ASP A 84 9.74 20.58 12.70
N PRO A 85 8.84 19.95 11.91
CA PRO A 85 7.47 19.63 12.34
C PRO A 85 7.42 18.68 13.55
N MET A 86 8.49 17.93 13.81
CA MET A 86 8.55 16.91 14.87
C MET A 86 8.91 17.49 16.24
N ILE A 87 9.21 18.80 16.32
CA ILE A 87 9.58 19.48 17.57
C ILE A 87 8.41 20.30 18.11
N GLY A 88 8.00 20.01 19.34
CA GLY A 88 7.03 20.77 20.11
C GLY A 88 5.68 20.85 19.40
N ASP A 89 5.20 22.07 19.23
CA ASP A 89 3.94 22.41 18.59
C ASP A 89 4.12 22.96 17.16
N ASN A 90 5.34 22.87 16.60
CA ASN A 90 5.67 23.38 15.26
C ASN A 90 4.73 22.83 14.19
N VAL A 91 4.22 21.60 14.35
CA VAL A 91 3.28 20.96 13.41
C VAL A 91 2.03 21.82 13.12
N TYR A 92 1.56 22.61 14.10
CA TYR A 92 0.36 23.43 13.91
C TYR A 92 0.57 24.60 12.96
N ASP A 93 1.80 25.09 12.82
CA ASP A 93 2.14 26.17 11.87
C ASP A 93 1.97 25.72 10.40
N LEU A 94 1.91 24.40 10.16
CA LEU A 94 1.77 23.84 8.82
C LEU A 94 0.34 23.88 8.29
N ARG A 95 -0.68 24.12 9.13
CA ARG A 95 -2.10 24.13 8.70
C ARG A 95 -2.37 25.08 7.53
N LYS A 96 -1.63 26.19 7.43
CA LYS A 96 -1.75 27.14 6.31
C LYS A 96 -1.37 26.54 4.96
N PHE A 97 -0.46 25.56 4.93
CA PHE A 97 0.04 24.93 3.71
C PHE A 97 -0.94 23.92 3.11
N GLU A 98 -1.97 23.52 3.85
CA GLU A 98 -2.98 22.60 3.35
C GLU A 98 -3.78 23.15 2.17
N ALA A 99 -3.88 24.48 2.05
CA ALA A 99 -4.54 25.17 0.94
C ALA A 99 -3.58 25.49 -0.24
N TYR A 100 -2.35 24.98 -0.22
CA TYR A 100 -1.35 25.26 -1.26
C TYR A 100 -1.41 24.25 -2.40
N ALA A 101 -1.02 24.71 -3.58
CA ALA A 101 -0.68 23.88 -4.72
C ALA A 101 0.84 23.79 -4.87
N TRP A 102 1.31 22.65 -5.34
CA TRP A 102 2.72 22.31 -5.44
C TRP A 102 3.04 21.83 -6.85
N TRP A 103 4.12 22.33 -7.43
CA TRP A 103 4.55 22.00 -8.78
C TRP A 103 6.00 21.50 -8.75
N TYR A 104 6.17 20.21 -8.95
CA TYR A 104 7.48 19.60 -9.16
C TYR A 104 7.85 19.68 -10.64
N VAL A 105 9.04 20.19 -10.96
CA VAL A 105 9.54 20.36 -12.32
C VAL A 105 10.90 19.68 -12.49
N ARG A 106 11.04 18.89 -13.56
CA ARG A 106 12.27 18.16 -13.88
C ARG A 106 12.55 18.18 -15.36
N GLU A 107 13.83 18.34 -15.70
CA GLU A 107 14.30 18.13 -17.06
C GLU A 107 15.12 16.85 -17.17
N PHE A 108 14.98 16.16 -18.31
CA PHE A 108 15.73 14.95 -18.61
C PHE A 108 15.92 14.77 -20.12
N ASP A 109 17.01 14.11 -20.50
CA ASP A 109 17.27 13.74 -21.88
C ASP A 109 16.53 12.44 -22.25
N THR A 110 16.08 12.33 -23.49
CA THR A 110 15.44 11.10 -23.96
C THR A 110 16.42 9.92 -23.92
N PRO A 111 16.02 8.79 -23.31
CA PRO A 111 16.88 7.62 -23.24
C PRO A 111 17.07 6.99 -24.61
N LYS A 112 18.23 6.33 -24.80
CA LYS A 112 18.47 5.55 -26.01
C LYS A 112 17.70 4.23 -25.90
N ILE A 113 16.77 4.02 -26.83
CA ILE A 113 15.99 2.79 -26.95
C ILE A 113 16.32 2.06 -28.26
N LYS A 114 16.18 0.74 -28.27
CA LYS A 114 16.27 -0.08 -29.48
C LYS A 114 14.94 -0.06 -30.22
N SER A 115 14.98 -0.47 -31.49
CA SER A 115 13.76 -0.56 -32.31
C SER A 115 12.71 -1.47 -31.67
N GLY A 116 11.53 -0.90 -31.43
CA GLY A 116 10.35 -1.54 -30.82
C GLY A 116 10.41 -1.75 -29.30
N GLU A 117 11.41 -1.19 -28.62
CA GLU A 117 11.29 -0.89 -27.18
C GLU A 117 10.42 0.38 -27.02
N ARG A 118 9.81 0.53 -25.84
CA ARG A 118 9.02 1.73 -25.49
C ARG A 118 9.49 2.32 -24.17
N VAL A 119 9.21 3.60 -23.94
CA VAL A 119 9.54 4.32 -22.71
C VAL A 119 8.26 4.62 -21.94
N GLU A 120 8.15 4.05 -20.75
CA GLU A 120 7.08 4.37 -19.80
C GLU A 120 7.61 5.31 -18.72
N LEU A 121 6.85 6.36 -18.41
CA LEU A 121 7.05 7.21 -17.24
C LEU A 121 6.29 6.59 -16.07
N ALA A 122 7.03 6.20 -15.03
CA ALA A 122 6.52 5.52 -13.86
C ALA A 122 6.65 6.39 -12.61
N PHE A 123 5.56 6.51 -11.85
CA PHE A 123 5.52 7.09 -10.51
C PHE A 123 5.10 6.00 -9.55
N ASP A 124 5.93 5.68 -8.55
CA ASP A 124 5.61 4.66 -7.57
C ASP A 124 4.61 5.14 -6.50
N GLY A 125 4.39 6.46 -6.42
CA GLY A 125 3.46 7.09 -5.50
C GLY A 125 3.51 8.61 -5.55
N ILE A 126 2.36 9.24 -5.79
CA ILE A 126 2.17 10.70 -5.71
C ILE A 126 1.13 10.97 -4.63
N ASP A 127 1.42 11.89 -3.72
CA ASP A 127 0.52 12.28 -2.65
C ASP A 127 -0.12 13.66 -2.94
N CYS A 128 -1.36 13.75 -3.40
CA CYS A 128 -2.24 12.64 -3.83
C CYS A 128 -3.00 12.99 -5.11
N ILE A 129 -3.69 14.14 -5.14
CA ILE A 129 -4.40 14.61 -6.34
C ILE A 129 -3.42 15.41 -7.20
N ALA A 130 -3.11 14.92 -8.40
CA ALA A 130 -2.14 15.57 -9.24
C ALA A 130 -2.47 15.54 -10.74
N ASP A 131 -2.04 16.59 -11.44
CA ASP A 131 -2.00 16.66 -12.89
C ASP A 131 -0.55 16.53 -13.38
N ILE A 132 -0.30 15.61 -14.32
CA ILE A 132 1.04 15.32 -14.85
C ILE A 132 1.13 15.89 -16.27
N TRP A 133 2.19 16.64 -16.54
CA TRP A 133 2.44 17.28 -17.83
C TRP A 133 3.84 16.96 -18.35
N LEU A 134 3.95 16.69 -19.64
CA LEU A 134 5.22 16.49 -20.32
C LEU A 134 5.29 17.43 -21.53
N ASN A 135 6.37 18.21 -21.62
CA ASN A 135 6.62 19.13 -22.73
C ASN A 135 5.45 20.11 -22.99
N GLY A 136 4.80 20.57 -21.91
CA GLY A 136 3.65 21.50 -21.96
C GLY A 136 2.30 20.84 -22.25
N GLN A 137 2.25 19.54 -22.55
CA GLN A 137 1.01 18.78 -22.74
C GLN A 137 0.62 18.05 -21.45
N LYS A 138 -0.65 18.15 -21.04
CA LYS A 138 -1.19 17.33 -19.94
C LYS A 138 -1.32 15.89 -20.40
N ILE A 139 -0.66 14.97 -19.71
CA ILE A 139 -0.66 13.55 -20.06
C ILE A 139 -1.55 12.72 -19.12
N ALA A 140 -1.76 13.15 -17.88
CA ALA A 140 -2.55 12.39 -16.91
C ALA A 140 -3.12 13.26 -15.78
N SER A 141 -4.13 12.73 -15.10
CA SER A 141 -4.61 13.19 -13.79
C SER A 141 -4.74 11.98 -12.87
N VAL A 142 -4.29 12.11 -11.62
CA VAL A 142 -4.29 11.03 -10.60
C VAL A 142 -4.87 11.53 -9.29
N ASN A 143 -5.39 10.63 -8.46
CA ASN A 143 -6.08 10.98 -7.19
C ASN A 143 -6.03 9.87 -6.13
N ASN A 144 -4.97 9.06 -6.13
CA ASN A 144 -4.81 7.98 -5.18
C ASN A 144 -3.34 7.82 -4.78
N MET A 145 -3.05 8.09 -3.51
CA MET A 145 -1.69 8.08 -2.93
C MET A 145 -1.03 6.70 -2.97
N PHE A 146 -1.85 5.66 -2.95
CA PHE A 146 -1.43 4.31 -2.63
C PHE A 146 -1.02 3.46 -3.83
N VAL A 147 -1.27 3.97 -5.03
CA VAL A 147 -1.02 3.26 -6.27
C VAL A 147 0.08 3.94 -7.07
N GLU A 148 0.85 3.11 -7.73
CA GLU A 148 1.74 3.56 -8.80
C GLU A 148 0.96 3.98 -10.06
N HIS A 149 1.62 4.74 -10.92
CA HIS A 149 1.11 5.23 -12.20
C HIS A 149 2.13 5.08 -13.32
N HIS A 150 1.71 4.51 -14.45
CA HIS A 150 2.57 4.21 -15.60
C HIS A 150 1.97 4.75 -16.89
N TYR A 151 2.74 5.52 -17.66
CA TYR A 151 2.27 6.10 -18.93
C TYR A 151 3.30 5.88 -20.04
N ASP A 152 2.89 5.30 -21.16
CA ASP A 152 3.73 5.21 -22.37
C ASP A 152 3.92 6.60 -22.99
N ILE A 153 5.12 7.14 -22.88
CA ILE A 153 5.46 8.48 -23.37
C ILE A 153 6.31 8.45 -24.65
N THR A 154 6.47 7.27 -25.26
CA THR A 154 7.41 7.05 -26.38
C THR A 154 7.24 8.06 -27.51
N ASP A 155 5.99 8.30 -27.93
CA ASP A 155 5.68 9.13 -29.09
C ASP A 155 5.70 10.65 -28.81
N ILE A 156 5.77 11.06 -27.54
CA ILE A 156 5.74 12.47 -27.13
C ILE A 156 7.09 12.98 -26.61
N LEU A 157 8.09 12.09 -26.53
CA LEU A 157 9.45 12.43 -26.13
C LEU A 157 10.12 13.36 -27.16
N GLN A 158 10.78 14.39 -26.64
CA GLN A 158 11.65 15.30 -27.39
C GLN A 158 13.11 15.02 -27.06
N LYS A 159 14.08 15.67 -27.72
CA LYS A 159 15.50 15.45 -27.41
C LYS A 159 15.81 15.72 -25.92
N ARG A 160 15.28 16.83 -25.39
CA ARG A 160 15.30 17.22 -23.99
C ARG A 160 13.84 17.46 -23.57
N ASN A 161 13.45 16.88 -22.45
CA ASN A 161 12.07 16.88 -21.99
C ASN A 161 11.95 17.68 -20.70
N LYS A 162 10.78 18.27 -20.49
CA LYS A 162 10.41 18.96 -19.24
C LYS A 162 9.12 18.38 -18.69
N LEU A 163 9.23 17.73 -17.54
CA LEU A 163 8.16 17.10 -16.78
C LEU A 163 7.69 18.04 -15.69
N TYR A 164 6.37 18.16 -15.53
CA TYR A 164 5.73 18.90 -14.46
C TYR A 164 4.72 17.99 -13.76
N VAL A 165 4.68 18.05 -12.43
CA VAL A 165 3.67 17.39 -11.61
C VAL A 165 3.04 18.43 -10.72
N HIS A 166 1.79 18.78 -11.02
CA HIS A 166 0.98 19.72 -10.25
C HIS A 166 0.15 18.97 -9.22
N ILE A 167 0.60 18.96 -7.97
CA ILE A 167 -0.12 18.40 -6.84
C ILE A 167 -1.05 19.48 -6.27
N LYS A 168 -2.34 19.18 -6.24
CA LYS A 168 -3.39 20.06 -5.75
C LYS A 168 -3.55 19.92 -4.24
N SER A 169 -4.08 20.98 -3.62
CA SER A 169 -4.48 20.99 -2.22
C SER A 169 -5.50 19.88 -1.94
N THR A 170 -5.10 18.90 -1.13
CA THR A 170 -6.01 17.83 -0.68
C THR A 170 -7.22 18.41 0.07
N GLU A 171 -6.99 19.42 0.91
CA GLU A 171 -8.05 20.10 1.67
C GLU A 171 -9.13 20.69 0.76
N LEU A 172 -8.73 21.49 -0.23
CA LEU A 172 -9.68 22.17 -1.11
C LEU A 172 -10.40 21.17 -2.03
N GLU A 173 -9.71 20.12 -2.48
CA GLU A 173 -10.33 19.04 -3.24
C GLU A 173 -11.36 18.26 -2.40
N ALA A 174 -11.06 17.98 -1.13
CA ALA A 174 -11.98 17.29 -0.24
C ALA A 174 -13.24 18.12 0.06
N ARG A 175 -13.11 19.43 0.25
CA ARG A 175 -14.26 20.36 0.44
C ARG A 175 -15.24 20.39 -0.72
N ASN A 176 -14.80 20.03 -1.92
CA ASN A 176 -15.66 19.97 -3.10
C ASN A 176 -16.52 18.69 -3.15
N GLN A 177 -16.38 17.78 -2.19
CA GLN A 177 -17.12 16.51 -2.17
C GLN A 177 -18.27 16.56 -1.15
N LEU A 178 -19.51 16.46 -1.63
CA LEU A 178 -20.69 16.35 -0.76
C LEU A 178 -20.72 14.98 -0.06
N ARG A 179 -20.77 14.97 1.28
CA ARG A 179 -20.76 13.74 2.09
C ARG A 179 -21.63 13.86 3.34
N ASN A 180 -22.12 12.70 3.79
CA ASN A 180 -22.66 12.51 5.14
C ASN A 180 -21.58 11.81 5.97
N ASN A 181 -21.33 12.30 7.18
CA ASN A 181 -20.39 11.66 8.11
C ASN A 181 -21.20 10.87 9.14
N PHE A 182 -20.98 9.57 9.22
CA PHE A 182 -21.52 8.72 10.29
C PHE A 182 -20.58 7.54 10.56
N GLY A 183 -20.61 7.06 11.80
CA GLY A 183 -19.66 6.07 12.29
C GLY A 183 -18.22 6.58 12.25
N VAL A 184 -18.00 7.87 12.56
CA VAL A 184 -16.66 8.49 12.57
C VAL A 184 -16.10 8.50 13.99
N ARG A 185 -14.78 8.27 14.13
CA ARG A 185 -14.11 8.43 15.42
C ARG A 185 -14.04 9.89 15.88
N TYR A 186 -13.95 10.81 14.92
CA TYR A 186 -13.75 12.23 15.16
C TYR A 186 -14.71 13.03 14.27
N ASP A 187 -15.52 13.88 14.89
CA ASP A 187 -16.57 14.66 14.21
C ASP A 187 -16.01 15.59 13.10
N GLN A 188 -14.73 15.96 13.19
CA GLN A 188 -14.05 16.88 12.28
C GLN A 188 -13.14 16.19 11.24
N LEU A 189 -13.43 14.95 10.83
CA LEU A 189 -12.63 14.20 9.84
C LEU A 189 -13.35 13.81 8.55
N GLY A 190 -14.50 14.41 8.23
CA GLY A 190 -15.30 14.03 7.06
C GLY A 190 -14.53 14.01 5.74
N GLU A 191 -13.62 14.96 5.55
CA GLU A 191 -12.72 15.09 4.41
C GLU A 191 -11.78 13.90 4.18
N ALA A 192 -11.42 13.16 5.24
CA ALA A 192 -10.51 12.03 5.17
C ALA A 192 -11.12 10.81 4.43
N SER A 193 -12.44 10.66 4.47
CA SER A 193 -13.14 9.47 3.98
C SER A 193 -13.12 9.35 2.45
N ALA A 194 -13.08 10.47 1.72
CA ALA A 194 -13.34 10.48 0.28
C ALA A 194 -12.08 10.58 -0.59
N ILE A 195 -10.95 10.93 0.02
CA ILE A 195 -9.64 10.96 -0.62
C ILE A 195 -8.89 9.68 -0.29
N ARG A 196 -8.32 9.02 -1.30
CA ARG A 196 -7.46 7.85 -1.08
C ARG A 196 -6.05 8.34 -0.73
N LYS A 197 -5.89 8.68 0.55
CA LYS A 197 -4.67 9.17 1.20
C LYS A 197 -4.59 8.52 2.58
N ALA A 198 -3.39 8.35 3.14
CA ALA A 198 -3.19 7.71 4.44
C ALA A 198 -4.06 8.39 5.52
N PRO A 199 -5.03 7.67 6.14
CA PRO A 199 -6.02 8.28 7.01
C PRO A 199 -5.45 9.10 8.18
N HIS A 200 -4.37 8.64 8.82
CA HIS A 200 -3.77 9.35 9.94
C HIS A 200 -3.21 10.74 9.59
N MET A 201 -2.96 11.05 8.31
CA MET A 201 -2.46 12.36 7.90
C MET A 201 -3.47 13.48 8.16
N PHE A 202 -4.75 13.15 8.29
CA PHE A 202 -5.80 14.07 8.72
C PHE A 202 -5.84 14.29 10.24
N GLY A 203 -5.02 13.56 10.99
CA GLY A 203 -4.93 13.53 12.45
C GLY A 203 -5.43 12.20 13.02
N TRP A 204 -4.76 11.72 14.08
CA TRP A 204 -5.13 10.51 14.81
C TRP A 204 -4.85 10.68 16.31
N ASP A 205 -5.24 9.73 17.17
CA ASP A 205 -4.95 9.82 18.62
C ASP A 205 -3.46 9.58 18.94
N ILE A 206 -2.72 8.98 18.02
CA ILE A 206 -1.29 8.68 18.16
C ILE A 206 -0.41 9.41 17.14
N MET A 207 -1.00 10.18 16.22
CA MET A 207 -0.28 10.90 15.16
C MET A 207 -0.86 12.32 14.98
N PRO A 208 -0.02 13.34 14.78
CA PRO A 208 -0.52 14.69 14.55
C PRO A 208 -1.24 14.77 13.19
N ARG A 209 -2.11 15.79 13.03
CA ARG A 209 -2.56 16.17 11.70
C ARG A 209 -1.39 16.79 10.94
N LEU A 210 -0.94 16.11 9.90
CA LEU A 210 0.09 16.57 8.98
C LEU A 210 -0.33 16.17 7.57
N MET A 211 -1.19 16.98 6.97
CA MET A 211 -1.70 16.73 5.62
C MET A 211 -0.67 17.18 4.57
N SER A 212 0.39 16.38 4.47
CA SER A 212 1.50 16.58 3.55
C SER A 212 1.09 16.40 2.08
N ALA A 213 1.99 16.84 1.20
CA ALA A 213 1.98 16.62 -0.24
C ALA A 213 3.38 16.22 -0.71
N GLY A 214 3.49 15.58 -1.87
CA GLY A 214 4.79 15.29 -2.47
C GLY A 214 4.76 14.14 -3.47
N ILE A 215 5.89 13.95 -4.15
CA ILE A 215 6.14 12.72 -4.90
C ILE A 215 6.85 11.79 -3.92
N TRP A 216 6.06 11.08 -3.11
CA TRP A 216 6.53 10.40 -1.89
C TRP A 216 7.26 9.08 -2.14
N LYS A 217 7.20 8.56 -3.38
CA LYS A 217 7.97 7.40 -3.87
C LYS A 217 8.70 7.74 -5.17
N ASP A 218 9.45 6.77 -5.71
CA ASP A 218 10.32 6.98 -6.86
C ASP A 218 9.60 7.45 -8.13
N VAL A 219 10.36 8.15 -8.98
CA VAL A 219 10.00 8.44 -10.38
C VAL A 219 11.04 7.83 -11.30
N LYS A 220 10.59 7.11 -12.33
CA LYS A 220 11.43 6.31 -13.22
C LYS A 220 11.03 6.48 -14.68
N LEU A 221 12.01 6.41 -15.57
CA LEU A 221 11.78 6.03 -16.96
C LEU A 221 12.09 4.55 -17.09
N GLU A 222 11.10 3.79 -17.54
CA GLU A 222 11.20 2.36 -17.73
C GLU A 222 11.27 2.05 -19.22
N ILE A 223 12.38 1.47 -19.66
CA ILE A 223 12.53 1.00 -21.03
C ILE A 223 11.97 -0.41 -21.09
N ILE A 224 10.79 -0.53 -21.67
CA ILE A 224 10.03 -1.76 -21.76
C ILE A 224 10.46 -2.51 -23.02
N PRO A 225 10.98 -3.75 -22.88
CA PRO A 225 11.34 -4.55 -24.04
C PRO A 225 10.09 -5.04 -24.79
N LYS A 226 10.29 -5.48 -26.03
CA LYS A 226 9.23 -6.08 -26.86
C LYS A 226 8.53 -7.24 -26.18
N THR A 227 9.32 -8.11 -25.53
CA THR A 227 8.84 -9.29 -24.83
C THR A 227 9.08 -9.14 -23.34
N TYR A 228 8.05 -9.28 -22.51
CA TYR A 228 8.16 -9.16 -21.06
C TYR A 228 7.02 -9.85 -20.31
N PHE A 229 7.26 -10.32 -19.09
CA PHE A 229 6.19 -10.81 -18.22
C PHE A 229 5.36 -9.66 -17.67
N SER A 230 4.04 -9.69 -17.83
CA SER A 230 3.10 -8.74 -17.22
C SER A 230 2.50 -9.22 -15.90
N SER A 231 2.57 -10.53 -15.65
CA SER A 231 2.13 -11.16 -14.41
C SER A 231 2.85 -12.50 -14.23
N VAL A 232 3.40 -12.72 -13.03
CA VAL A 232 3.89 -14.03 -12.58
C VAL A 232 3.43 -14.22 -11.14
N TYR A 233 2.72 -15.32 -10.88
CA TYR A 233 2.19 -15.66 -9.57
C TYR A 233 2.48 -17.11 -9.24
N TRP A 234 3.30 -17.32 -8.22
CA TRP A 234 3.63 -18.62 -7.68
C TRP A 234 2.66 -18.96 -6.56
N VAL A 235 2.00 -20.12 -6.65
CA VAL A 235 0.97 -20.50 -5.70
C VAL A 235 1.26 -21.86 -5.12
N THR A 236 1.31 -21.90 -3.78
CA THR A 236 1.28 -23.16 -3.05
C THR A 236 -0.14 -23.71 -3.07
N LYS A 237 -0.35 -24.84 -3.76
CA LYS A 237 -1.66 -25.49 -3.82
C LYS A 237 -1.95 -26.28 -2.54
N SER A 238 -0.97 -27.04 -2.08
CA SER A 238 -1.07 -27.91 -0.90
C SER A 238 0.32 -28.32 -0.43
N VAL A 239 0.49 -28.54 0.87
CA VAL A 239 1.71 -29.05 1.50
C VAL A 239 1.43 -30.33 2.29
N TYR A 240 2.44 -31.16 2.44
CA TYR A 240 2.44 -32.37 3.27
C TYR A 240 3.72 -32.35 4.11
N PRO A 241 3.72 -31.66 5.28
CA PRO A 241 4.94 -31.39 6.04
C PRO A 241 5.72 -32.63 6.43
N ASP A 242 5.04 -33.66 6.96
CA ASP A 242 5.66 -34.92 7.38
C ASP A 242 6.36 -35.65 6.22
N ALA A 243 5.78 -35.58 5.03
CA ALA A 243 6.33 -36.20 3.83
C ALA A 243 7.32 -35.30 3.08
N LYS A 244 7.49 -34.04 3.52
CA LYS A 244 8.24 -32.99 2.81
C LYS A 244 7.83 -32.86 1.35
N LYS A 245 6.52 -32.86 1.08
CA LYS A 245 5.98 -32.73 -0.27
C LYS A 245 5.13 -31.48 -0.43
N ALA A 246 5.09 -30.95 -1.66
CA ALA A 246 4.20 -29.86 -2.00
C ALA A 246 3.67 -30.01 -3.44
N ASN A 247 2.50 -29.43 -3.68
CA ASN A 247 1.98 -29.18 -5.01
C ASN A 247 1.89 -27.67 -5.20
N LEU A 248 2.38 -27.19 -6.34
CA LEU A 248 2.38 -25.77 -6.69
C LEU A 248 1.73 -25.57 -8.06
N TYR A 249 1.40 -24.33 -8.38
CA TYR A 249 1.22 -23.91 -9.76
C TYR A 249 1.74 -22.50 -9.96
N ILE A 250 2.00 -22.16 -11.21
CA ILE A 250 2.51 -20.86 -11.62
C ILE A 250 1.55 -20.32 -12.66
N ASP A 251 0.90 -19.20 -12.36
CA ASP A 251 0.16 -18.44 -13.35
C ASP A 251 1.07 -17.38 -13.96
N TRP A 252 1.16 -17.37 -15.27
CA TRP A 252 2.03 -16.45 -15.99
C TRP A 252 1.32 -15.83 -17.18
N GLN A 253 1.69 -14.58 -17.44
CA GLN A 253 1.32 -13.85 -18.63
C GLN A 253 2.52 -13.04 -19.09
N PHE A 254 2.82 -13.11 -20.37
CA PHE A 254 3.82 -12.25 -21.00
C PHE A 254 3.24 -11.54 -22.21
N ASN A 255 3.81 -10.40 -22.55
CA ASN A 255 3.49 -9.60 -23.73
C ASN A 255 4.61 -9.76 -24.75
N THR A 256 4.28 -9.70 -26.04
CA THR A 256 5.24 -9.76 -27.15
C THR A 256 4.66 -9.10 -28.39
N ASP A 257 5.49 -8.50 -29.24
CA ASP A 257 5.11 -8.00 -30.57
C ASP A 257 5.17 -9.09 -31.66
N ARG A 258 5.68 -10.27 -31.30
CA ARG A 258 5.80 -11.42 -32.19
C ARG A 258 4.41 -11.99 -32.52
N LEU A 259 4.11 -12.11 -33.81
CA LEU A 259 2.90 -12.78 -34.29
C LEU A 259 3.02 -14.30 -34.24
N ASN A 260 4.24 -14.83 -34.46
CA ASN A 260 4.54 -16.25 -34.30
C ASN A 260 5.26 -16.48 -32.97
N ILE A 261 4.71 -17.38 -32.16
CA ILE A 261 5.25 -17.79 -30.86
C ILE A 261 5.59 -19.28 -30.80
N ASP A 262 5.32 -20.04 -31.87
CA ASP A 262 5.50 -21.50 -31.89
C ASP A 262 6.97 -21.93 -31.81
N ASP A 263 7.90 -21.01 -32.04
CA ASP A 263 9.34 -21.20 -31.90
C ASP A 263 9.88 -20.87 -30.50
N LEU A 264 9.01 -20.45 -29.58
CA LEU A 264 9.39 -20.06 -28.23
C LEU A 264 9.29 -21.23 -27.25
N THR A 265 10.20 -21.24 -26.28
CA THR A 265 10.15 -22.12 -25.10
C THR A 265 10.06 -21.29 -23.84
N ILE A 266 9.41 -21.84 -22.82
CA ILE A 266 9.37 -21.24 -21.48
C ILE A 266 9.90 -22.23 -20.46
N SER A 267 10.82 -21.77 -19.63
CA SER A 267 11.46 -22.56 -18.58
C SER A 267 11.11 -22.03 -17.20
N PHE A 268 10.95 -22.93 -16.24
CA PHE A 268 10.61 -22.66 -14.85
C PHE A 268 11.65 -23.33 -13.95
N GLU A 269 12.09 -22.63 -12.92
CA GLU A 269 13.10 -23.14 -11.98
C GLU A 269 12.79 -22.67 -10.56
N LEU A 270 12.95 -23.59 -9.59
CA LEU A 270 13.00 -23.29 -8.16
C LEU A 270 14.34 -23.77 -7.63
N GLU A 271 15.14 -22.84 -7.12
CA GLU A 271 16.47 -23.11 -6.57
C GLU A 271 16.53 -22.69 -5.10
N ARG A 272 17.20 -23.49 -4.27
CA ARG A 272 17.51 -23.15 -2.89
C ARG A 272 18.84 -23.74 -2.48
N ASN A 273 19.73 -22.91 -1.92
CA ASN A 273 21.03 -23.33 -1.39
C ASN A 273 21.89 -24.15 -2.37
N GLY A 274 21.85 -23.80 -3.65
CA GLY A 274 22.54 -24.49 -4.75
C GLY A 274 21.83 -25.75 -5.26
N ARG A 275 20.67 -26.13 -4.71
CA ARG A 275 19.87 -27.27 -5.15
C ARG A 275 18.69 -26.79 -5.99
N ILE A 276 18.55 -27.35 -7.19
CA ILE A 276 17.34 -27.20 -8.01
C ILE A 276 16.28 -28.15 -7.44
N ALA A 277 15.24 -27.58 -6.84
CA ALA A 277 14.09 -28.32 -6.32
C ALA A 277 13.04 -28.62 -7.40
N TYR A 278 12.97 -27.78 -8.42
CA TYR A 278 12.13 -28.01 -9.59
C TYR A 278 12.73 -27.34 -10.83
N SER A 279 12.65 -28.03 -11.97
CA SER A 279 13.00 -27.47 -13.28
C SER A 279 12.10 -28.09 -14.34
N ALA A 280 11.54 -27.26 -15.21
CA ALA A 280 10.78 -27.69 -16.37
C ALA A 280 10.98 -26.74 -17.54
N GLU A 281 10.82 -27.26 -18.76
CA GLU A 281 10.81 -26.48 -19.98
C GLU A 281 9.68 -27.00 -20.88
N VAL A 282 8.86 -26.08 -21.41
CA VAL A 282 7.70 -26.41 -22.25
C VAL A 282 7.64 -25.49 -23.47
N PRO A 283 7.09 -25.95 -24.60
CA PRO A 283 6.83 -25.09 -25.75
C PRO A 283 5.75 -24.06 -25.41
N VAL A 284 5.91 -22.85 -25.93
CA VAL A 284 4.93 -21.77 -25.77
C VAL A 284 3.89 -21.88 -26.89
N ILE A 285 2.65 -22.16 -26.50
CA ILE A 285 1.49 -22.19 -27.43
C ILE A 285 0.50 -21.04 -27.18
N THR A 286 0.75 -20.24 -26.15
CA THR A 286 -0.08 -19.11 -25.69
C THR A 286 0.80 -18.15 -24.89
N THR A 287 0.42 -16.88 -24.81
CA THR A 287 1.11 -15.86 -24.00
C THR A 287 0.56 -15.74 -22.57
N ILE A 288 -0.49 -16.51 -22.26
CA ILE A 288 -1.09 -16.62 -20.93
C ILE A 288 -1.32 -18.11 -20.61
N GLY A 289 -0.84 -18.57 -19.47
CA GLY A 289 -0.90 -19.98 -19.13
C GLY A 289 -0.65 -20.29 -17.66
N ARG A 290 -0.75 -21.58 -17.36
CA ARG A 290 -0.46 -22.15 -16.05
C ARG A 290 0.45 -23.36 -16.20
N GLU A 291 1.52 -23.40 -15.41
CA GLU A 291 2.30 -24.61 -15.18
C GLU A 291 1.89 -25.23 -13.84
N ARG A 292 1.70 -26.56 -13.80
CA ARG A 292 1.29 -27.28 -12.59
C ARG A 292 2.40 -28.21 -12.13
N ILE A 293 2.82 -28.03 -10.89
CA ILE A 293 3.88 -28.82 -10.28
C ILE A 293 3.25 -29.80 -9.29
N TRP A 294 3.26 -31.08 -9.65
CA TRP A 294 2.68 -32.15 -8.83
C TRP A 294 3.76 -32.97 -8.16
N GLY A 295 3.56 -33.25 -6.86
CA GLY A 295 4.37 -34.19 -6.10
C GLY A 295 5.83 -33.78 -6.00
N MET A 296 6.13 -32.49 -5.79
CA MET A 296 7.49 -32.09 -5.41
C MET A 296 7.88 -32.85 -4.15
N GLU A 297 9.08 -33.41 -4.12
CA GLU A 297 9.66 -34.14 -3.00
C GLU A 297 10.84 -33.37 -2.42
N ASP A 298 11.20 -33.68 -1.18
CA ASP A 298 12.25 -32.98 -0.41
C ASP A 298 12.07 -31.45 -0.38
N VAL A 299 10.83 -31.01 -0.18
CA VAL A 299 10.48 -29.59 -0.09
C VAL A 299 10.75 -29.09 1.32
N ASP A 300 11.50 -27.99 1.43
CA ASP A 300 11.65 -27.22 2.65
C ASP A 300 10.53 -26.19 2.70
N LEU A 301 9.70 -26.25 3.73
CA LEU A 301 8.56 -25.34 3.89
C LEU A 301 8.98 -24.04 4.56
N TRP A 302 8.30 -22.95 4.21
CA TRP A 302 8.41 -21.70 4.96
C TRP A 302 7.57 -21.81 6.24
N TRP A 303 8.17 -21.47 7.38
CA TRP A 303 7.51 -21.47 8.68
C TRP A 303 7.57 -20.08 9.34
N PRO A 304 6.53 -19.70 10.10
CA PRO A 304 6.58 -18.53 10.97
C PRO A 304 7.67 -18.67 12.04
N ARG A 305 8.11 -17.54 12.58
CA ARG A 305 9.12 -17.47 13.62
C ARG A 305 8.70 -18.29 14.83
N GLY A 306 9.59 -19.18 15.26
CA GLY A 306 9.37 -20.08 16.39
C GLY A 306 8.77 -21.44 16.01
N PHE A 307 8.40 -21.66 14.74
CA PHE A 307 7.79 -22.91 14.27
C PHE A 307 8.65 -23.69 13.26
N GLY A 308 9.71 -23.08 12.73
CA GLY A 308 10.63 -23.76 11.82
C GLY A 308 11.54 -22.78 11.08
N GLU A 309 12.16 -23.27 10.00
CA GLU A 309 12.98 -22.47 9.10
C GLU A 309 12.12 -21.64 8.14
N GLN A 310 12.58 -20.43 7.82
CA GLN A 310 11.96 -19.54 6.84
C GLN A 310 12.48 -19.88 5.43
N ALA A 311 12.19 -21.09 4.94
CA ALA A 311 12.72 -21.54 3.66
C ALA A 311 12.19 -20.67 2.50
N LEU A 312 13.11 -19.93 1.85
CA LEU A 312 12.84 -19.15 0.65
C LEU A 312 13.60 -19.74 -0.55
N TYR A 313 12.89 -19.91 -1.67
CA TYR A 313 13.42 -20.37 -2.95
C TYR A 313 13.62 -19.18 -3.88
N ASN A 314 14.72 -19.21 -4.63
CA ASN A 314 14.89 -18.37 -5.82
C ASN A 314 14.07 -18.99 -6.95
N ALA A 315 12.94 -18.36 -7.26
CA ALA A 315 12.08 -18.76 -8.35
C ALA A 315 12.44 -17.98 -9.62
N SER A 316 12.55 -18.67 -10.75
CA SER A 316 12.76 -18.02 -12.05
C SER A 316 11.89 -18.61 -13.15
N ILE A 317 11.48 -17.74 -14.07
CA ILE A 317 10.76 -18.09 -15.29
C ILE A 317 11.36 -17.31 -16.46
N LYS A 318 11.68 -17.99 -17.57
CA LYS A 318 12.38 -17.41 -18.73
C LYS A 318 11.71 -17.84 -20.03
N VAL A 319 11.47 -16.89 -20.94
CA VAL A 319 11.05 -17.17 -22.33
C VAL A 319 12.27 -17.11 -23.25
N ARG A 320 12.46 -18.10 -24.11
CA ARG A 320 13.56 -18.19 -25.08
C ARG A 320 13.08 -18.36 -26.51
N ASP A 321 13.87 -17.88 -27.47
CA ASP A 321 13.69 -18.16 -28.90
C ASP A 321 14.34 -19.50 -29.32
N ALA A 322 14.16 -19.89 -30.59
CA ALA A 322 14.73 -21.10 -31.16
C ALA A 322 16.28 -21.15 -31.16
N ASN A 323 16.95 -20.01 -31.00
CA ASN A 323 18.41 -19.92 -30.90
C ASN A 323 18.89 -19.99 -29.43
N GLY A 324 17.97 -20.11 -28.47
CA GLY A 324 18.25 -20.14 -27.03
C GLY A 324 18.41 -18.77 -26.38
N ASN A 325 18.17 -17.66 -27.10
CA ASN A 325 18.28 -16.32 -26.54
C ASN A 325 17.14 -16.06 -25.55
N ILE A 326 17.44 -15.50 -24.38
CA ILE A 326 16.42 -15.09 -23.41
C ILE A 326 15.74 -13.83 -23.94
N LEU A 327 14.44 -13.91 -24.18
CA LEU A 327 13.60 -12.77 -24.56
C LEU A 327 13.12 -11.99 -23.34
N CYS A 328 12.75 -12.70 -22.27
CA CYS A 328 12.40 -12.10 -20.99
C CYS A 328 12.58 -13.08 -19.82
N GLU A 329 12.70 -12.52 -18.62
CA GLU A 329 12.89 -13.26 -17.37
C GLU A 329 12.10 -12.60 -16.23
N ASN A 330 11.59 -13.39 -15.29
CA ASN A 330 11.16 -12.94 -13.97
C ASN A 330 11.92 -13.76 -12.92
N LYS A 331 12.43 -13.07 -11.89
CA LYS A 331 13.03 -13.66 -10.70
C LYS A 331 12.37 -13.08 -9.46
N GLN A 332 12.13 -13.93 -8.47
CA GLN A 332 11.61 -13.52 -7.17
C GLN A 332 11.92 -14.59 -6.11
N LYS A 333 11.88 -14.20 -4.84
CA LYS A 333 11.89 -15.15 -3.73
C LYS A 333 10.47 -15.62 -3.47
N ILE A 334 10.29 -16.91 -3.18
CA ILE A 334 8.99 -17.46 -2.74
C ILE A 334 9.18 -18.38 -1.54
N GLY A 335 8.23 -18.40 -0.62
CA GLY A 335 8.13 -19.39 0.44
C GLY A 335 6.97 -20.35 0.18
N ILE A 336 7.21 -21.64 0.38
CA ILE A 336 6.20 -22.68 0.16
C ILE A 336 5.51 -22.97 1.48
N ARG A 337 4.22 -22.59 1.59
CA ARG A 337 3.39 -22.81 2.78
C ARG A 337 1.90 -22.91 2.46
N THR A 338 1.10 -23.39 3.40
CA THR A 338 -0.33 -23.04 3.46
C THR A 338 -0.57 -22.12 4.66
N ALA A 339 -1.54 -21.20 4.57
CA ALA A 339 -2.00 -20.44 5.73
C ALA A 339 -3.51 -20.30 5.69
N GLU A 340 -4.17 -20.52 6.82
CA GLU A 340 -5.62 -20.47 6.96
C GLU A 340 -6.00 -19.66 8.20
N LEU A 341 -7.12 -18.95 8.13
CA LEU A 341 -7.77 -18.32 9.27
C LEU A 341 -8.98 -19.18 9.64
N ILE A 342 -8.94 -19.78 10.83
CA ILE A 342 -10.07 -20.49 11.40
C ILE A 342 -10.88 -19.49 12.21
N LEU A 343 -12.14 -19.30 11.81
CA LEU A 343 -13.04 -18.30 12.38
C LEU A 343 -14.44 -18.90 12.51
N THR A 344 -15.02 -18.86 13.70
CA THR A 344 -16.47 -19.03 13.90
C THR A 344 -17.15 -17.67 13.95
N PRO A 345 -18.44 -17.56 13.57
CA PRO A 345 -19.10 -16.26 13.55
C PRO A 345 -19.41 -15.71 14.95
N ILE A 346 -19.74 -16.57 15.92
CA ILE A 346 -20.19 -16.20 17.27
C ILE A 346 -19.24 -16.81 18.32
N ASN A 347 -19.13 -16.13 19.47
CA ASN A 347 -18.48 -16.58 20.69
C ASN A 347 -19.38 -16.31 21.91
N THR A 348 -19.88 -17.36 22.55
CA THR A 348 -20.56 -17.30 23.86
C THR A 348 -19.96 -18.28 24.86
N GLU A 349 -20.44 -18.28 26.10
CA GLU A 349 -20.03 -19.28 27.08
C GLU A 349 -20.55 -20.68 26.72
N GLU A 350 -21.79 -20.77 26.20
CA GLU A 350 -22.42 -22.03 25.80
C GLU A 350 -21.88 -22.56 24.45
N GLU A 351 -21.52 -21.66 23.55
CA GLU A 351 -20.93 -21.95 22.24
C GLU A 351 -19.64 -21.13 22.06
N PRO A 352 -18.51 -21.60 22.64
CA PRO A 352 -17.20 -21.00 22.45
C PRO A 352 -16.83 -20.84 20.98
N GLY A 353 -16.53 -19.61 20.58
CA GLY A 353 -16.05 -19.33 19.24
C GLY A 353 -14.57 -19.65 19.05
N ASP A 354 -14.08 -19.45 17.83
CA ASP A 354 -12.68 -19.64 17.46
C ASP A 354 -12.21 -18.51 16.53
N PHE A 355 -10.95 -18.12 16.71
CA PHE A 355 -10.21 -17.20 15.85
C PHE A 355 -8.72 -17.53 16.00
N HIS A 356 -8.17 -18.25 15.04
CA HIS A 356 -6.74 -18.56 15.03
C HIS A 356 -6.19 -18.82 13.64
N PHE A 357 -4.86 -18.88 13.55
CA PHE A 357 -4.15 -19.14 12.32
C PHE A 357 -3.55 -20.54 12.33
N GLU A 358 -3.73 -21.26 11.23
CA GLU A 358 -3.00 -22.49 10.95
C GLU A 358 -2.00 -22.25 9.82
N VAL A 359 -0.74 -22.63 10.00
CA VAL A 359 0.28 -22.59 8.94
C VAL A 359 0.85 -23.99 8.75
N ASN A 360 0.80 -24.47 7.51
CA ASN A 360 1.16 -25.86 7.17
C ASN A 360 0.36 -26.91 7.97
N GLY A 361 -0.86 -26.58 8.40
CA GLY A 361 -1.72 -27.44 9.22
C GLY A 361 -1.41 -27.43 10.72
N GLU A 362 -0.51 -26.55 11.18
CA GLU A 362 -0.18 -26.39 12.60
C GLU A 362 -0.80 -25.11 13.16
N TYR A 363 -1.40 -25.20 14.35
CA TYR A 363 -1.91 -24.04 15.10
C TYR A 363 -0.76 -23.10 15.49
N ILE A 364 -0.89 -21.82 15.14
CA ILE A 364 0.12 -20.80 15.44
C ILE A 364 -0.41 -19.84 16.51
N PHE A 365 0.12 -19.96 17.73
CA PHE A 365 -0.13 -18.95 18.76
C PHE A 365 0.53 -17.62 18.37
N ILE A 366 -0.27 -16.58 18.19
CA ILE A 366 0.20 -15.28 17.72
C ILE A 366 0.82 -14.47 18.87
N LYS A 367 2.03 -13.97 18.63
CA LYS A 367 2.73 -12.97 19.45
C LYS A 367 3.13 -11.84 18.51
N GLY A 368 2.59 -10.66 18.74
CA GLY A 368 2.73 -9.58 17.78
C GLY A 368 2.34 -8.21 18.30
N THR A 369 2.33 -7.27 17.37
CA THR A 369 1.90 -5.88 17.57
C THR A 369 1.22 -5.37 16.30
N ASN A 370 0.52 -4.24 16.42
CA ASN A 370 0.02 -3.49 15.26
C ASN A 370 1.14 -2.60 14.71
N TRP A 371 1.32 -2.62 13.40
CA TRP A 371 2.26 -1.81 12.64
C TRP A 371 1.56 -0.54 12.14
N VAL A 372 2.01 0.59 12.67
CA VAL A 372 1.52 1.95 12.38
C VAL A 372 2.60 2.72 11.60
N PRO A 373 2.33 3.92 11.06
CA PRO A 373 3.36 4.70 10.36
C PRO A 373 4.62 4.87 11.21
N LEU A 374 5.79 4.70 10.59
CA LEU A 374 7.09 4.85 11.28
C LEU A 374 7.53 6.32 11.33
N ASP A 375 7.08 7.13 10.38
CA ASP A 375 7.25 8.58 10.34
C ASP A 375 5.92 9.24 9.93
N ALA A 376 5.68 10.49 10.33
CA ALA A 376 4.53 11.25 9.83
C ALA A 376 4.73 11.72 8.38
N LEU A 377 5.96 11.65 7.86
CA LEU A 377 6.37 11.97 6.50
C LEU A 377 6.86 10.70 5.79
N HIS A 378 5.95 9.97 5.14
CA HIS A 378 6.17 8.63 4.59
C HIS A 378 7.36 8.46 3.64
N SER A 379 7.87 9.53 3.00
CA SER A 379 9.12 9.42 2.23
C SER A 379 10.33 9.03 3.09
N ARG A 380 10.24 9.14 4.42
CA ARG A 380 11.25 8.72 5.39
C ARG A 380 11.05 7.31 5.93
N ASP A 381 9.89 6.68 5.76
CA ASP A 381 9.58 5.37 6.36
C ASP A 381 10.66 4.31 6.11
N ILE A 382 11.18 4.25 4.88
CA ILE A 382 12.20 3.27 4.46
C ILE A 382 13.48 3.34 5.31
N GLN A 383 13.77 4.49 5.93
CA GLN A 383 14.94 4.68 6.78
C GLN A 383 14.79 3.96 8.14
N HIS A 384 13.56 3.59 8.50
CA HIS A 384 13.21 3.01 9.80
C HIS A 384 12.81 1.54 9.71
N VAL A 385 12.42 1.05 8.52
CA VAL A 385 11.89 -0.31 8.32
C VAL A 385 12.83 -1.40 8.84
N ASP A 386 14.11 -1.39 8.47
CA ASP A 386 15.06 -2.44 8.89
C ASP A 386 15.24 -2.49 10.42
N GLU A 387 15.34 -1.34 11.08
CA GLU A 387 15.46 -1.25 12.54
C GLU A 387 14.18 -1.70 13.25
N ALA A 388 13.03 -1.24 12.76
CA ALA A 388 11.73 -1.59 13.32
C ALA A 388 11.44 -3.10 13.20
N VAL A 389 11.76 -3.73 12.06
CA VAL A 389 11.66 -5.18 11.92
C VAL A 389 12.67 -5.90 12.82
N GLY A 390 13.88 -5.37 12.96
CA GLY A 390 14.86 -5.87 13.93
C GLY A 390 14.27 -5.97 15.35
N MET A 391 13.62 -4.91 15.83
CA MET A 391 12.95 -4.90 17.13
C MET A 391 11.84 -5.97 17.25
N LEU A 392 11.06 -6.20 16.19
CA LEU A 392 10.04 -7.27 16.18
C LEU A 392 10.69 -8.65 16.38
N THR A 393 11.83 -8.89 15.72
CA THR A 393 12.53 -10.16 15.84
C THR A 393 13.11 -10.37 17.24
N ASP A 394 13.65 -9.31 17.85
CA ASP A 394 14.18 -9.33 19.22
C ASP A 394 13.08 -9.61 20.25
N LEU A 395 11.86 -9.12 20.00
CA LEU A 395 10.67 -9.39 20.82
C LEU A 395 10.06 -10.79 20.57
N ASN A 396 10.63 -11.58 19.67
CA ASN A 396 10.11 -12.88 19.22
C ASN A 396 8.66 -12.79 18.69
N CYS A 397 8.32 -11.67 18.03
CA CYS A 397 7.07 -11.54 17.31
C CYS A 397 7.05 -12.49 16.11
N ASN A 398 5.93 -13.19 15.92
CA ASN A 398 5.71 -14.07 14.77
C ASN A 398 4.60 -13.57 13.84
N MET A 399 3.93 -12.47 14.20
CA MET A 399 2.99 -11.77 13.34
C MET A 399 3.01 -10.27 13.64
N ILE A 400 2.71 -9.47 12.62
CA ILE A 400 2.26 -8.09 12.76
C ILE A 400 0.91 -7.93 12.06
N ARG A 401 0.14 -6.94 12.52
CA ARG A 401 -1.02 -6.42 11.80
C ARG A 401 -0.69 -5.05 11.21
N MET A 402 -0.64 -4.96 9.89
CA MET A 402 -0.56 -3.69 9.17
C MET A 402 -1.89 -2.96 9.34
N TRP A 403 -1.89 -1.89 10.14
CA TRP A 403 -3.11 -1.18 10.49
C TRP A 403 -3.64 -0.30 9.34
N GLY A 404 -4.96 -0.34 9.11
CA GLY A 404 -5.60 0.27 7.94
C GLY A 404 -5.56 1.80 7.82
N GLY A 405 -5.10 2.56 8.81
CA GLY A 405 -4.87 4.01 8.61
C GLY A 405 -3.43 4.37 8.22
N ASN A 406 -2.59 3.38 7.93
CA ASN A 406 -1.22 3.52 7.43
C ASN A 406 -1.18 3.58 5.88
N VAL A 407 0.00 3.37 5.30
CA VAL A 407 0.25 3.12 3.88
C VAL A 407 0.53 1.64 3.60
N TYR A 408 0.44 1.24 2.33
CA TYR A 408 1.05 -0.01 1.89
C TYR A 408 2.58 0.14 1.86
N GLU A 409 3.25 -0.59 2.75
CA GLU A 409 4.68 -0.51 2.96
C GLU A 409 5.54 -0.80 1.71
N SER A 410 6.82 -0.45 1.83
CA SER A 410 7.85 -0.77 0.82
C SER A 410 8.04 -2.28 0.65
N ASP A 411 8.55 -2.72 -0.51
CA ASP A 411 8.84 -4.16 -0.74
C ASP A 411 9.85 -4.70 0.27
N ARG A 412 10.79 -3.85 0.73
CA ARG A 412 11.79 -4.21 1.76
C ARG A 412 11.14 -4.68 3.07
N PHE A 413 10.02 -4.09 3.46
CA PHE A 413 9.29 -4.52 4.65
C PHE A 413 8.82 -5.97 4.54
N TYR A 414 8.17 -6.32 3.41
CA TYR A 414 7.67 -7.67 3.20
C TYR A 414 8.79 -8.69 2.96
N ASP A 415 9.87 -8.29 2.28
CA ASP A 415 11.08 -9.10 2.16
C ASP A 415 11.65 -9.46 3.54
N LEU A 416 11.74 -8.48 4.44
CA LEU A 416 12.21 -8.70 5.80
C LEU A 416 11.26 -9.61 6.59
N CYS A 417 9.93 -9.45 6.44
CA CYS A 417 8.94 -10.31 7.05
C CYS A 417 9.06 -11.77 6.55
N ASP A 418 9.25 -11.96 5.25
CA ASP A 418 9.52 -13.27 4.63
C ASP A 418 10.79 -13.90 5.18
N GLU A 419 11.89 -13.13 5.23
CA GLU A 419 13.20 -13.58 5.71
C GLU A 419 13.19 -13.92 7.22
N ASN A 420 12.38 -13.23 8.00
CA ASN A 420 12.35 -13.35 9.46
C ASN A 420 11.17 -14.15 10.02
N GLY A 421 10.30 -14.69 9.16
CA GLY A 421 9.19 -15.51 9.60
C GLY A 421 8.10 -14.71 10.32
N ILE A 422 7.99 -13.41 10.04
CA ILE A 422 6.98 -12.55 10.63
C ILE A 422 5.78 -12.59 9.70
N MET A 423 4.69 -13.21 10.12
CA MET A 423 3.43 -13.19 9.39
C MET A 423 2.85 -11.77 9.33
N VAL A 424 2.14 -11.49 8.26
CA VAL A 424 1.51 -10.20 8.01
C VAL A 424 0.01 -10.42 7.86
N TRP A 425 -0.74 -9.91 8.83
CA TRP A 425 -2.14 -9.53 8.65
C TRP A 425 -2.13 -8.17 7.97
N HIS A 426 -2.70 -8.08 6.78
CA HIS A 426 -2.64 -6.89 5.93
C HIS A 426 -3.99 -6.19 5.80
N ASP A 427 -4.21 -5.07 6.52
CA ASP A 427 -5.39 -4.24 6.25
C ASP A 427 -5.21 -3.44 4.94
N PHE A 428 -6.25 -3.40 4.10
CA PHE A 428 -6.41 -2.32 3.13
C PHE A 428 -6.54 -0.97 3.87
N THR A 429 -6.14 0.12 3.21
CA THR A 429 -5.96 1.42 3.87
C THR A 429 -7.30 2.15 4.14
N PHE A 430 -8.07 1.61 5.07
CA PHE A 430 -9.34 2.12 5.58
C PHE A 430 -9.37 2.01 7.11
N GLY A 431 -9.87 3.03 7.80
CA GLY A 431 -10.02 2.93 9.24
C GLY A 431 -10.98 3.92 9.89
N CYS A 432 -11.71 3.43 10.89
CA CYS A 432 -12.51 4.16 11.87
C CYS A 432 -13.54 5.14 11.28
N THR A 433 -14.06 4.86 10.09
CA THR A 433 -15.13 5.63 9.47
C THR A 433 -15.90 4.81 8.45
N THR A 434 -17.14 5.19 8.19
CA THR A 434 -17.81 4.75 6.97
C THR A 434 -17.20 5.48 5.76
N TYR A 435 -16.88 4.74 4.71
CA TYR A 435 -16.34 5.27 3.45
C TYR A 435 -17.45 5.41 2.40
N PRO A 436 -17.24 6.22 1.33
CA PRO A 436 -18.23 6.34 0.26
C PRO A 436 -18.57 4.99 -0.39
N GLN A 437 -19.85 4.80 -0.71
CA GLN A 437 -20.39 3.54 -1.23
C GLN A 437 -20.83 3.65 -2.70
N ASP A 438 -20.49 4.75 -3.38
CA ASP A 438 -20.87 5.03 -4.78
C ASP A 438 -19.92 4.35 -5.80
N GLU A 439 -20.36 4.25 -7.06
CA GLU A 439 -19.62 3.55 -8.12
C GLU A 439 -18.23 4.16 -8.42
N GLU A 440 -18.07 5.49 -8.30
CA GLU A 440 -16.78 6.14 -8.54
C GLU A 440 -15.78 5.69 -7.47
N PHE A 441 -16.19 5.71 -6.21
CA PHE A 441 -15.35 5.26 -5.11
C PHE A 441 -15.06 3.75 -5.19
N LYS A 442 -16.06 2.91 -5.50
CA LYS A 442 -15.85 1.46 -5.71
C LYS A 442 -14.80 1.18 -6.78
N GLN A 443 -14.87 1.86 -7.93
CA GLN A 443 -13.90 1.64 -9.02
C GLN A 443 -12.49 2.09 -8.62
N LYS A 444 -12.38 3.18 -7.86
CA LYS A 444 -11.12 3.68 -7.31
C LYS A 444 -10.49 2.67 -6.35
N VAL A 445 -11.29 2.14 -5.41
CA VAL A 445 -10.83 1.11 -4.45
C VAL A 445 -10.48 -0.19 -5.14
N LYS A 446 -11.26 -0.64 -6.14
CA LYS A 446 -10.94 -1.84 -6.91
C LYS A 446 -9.58 -1.71 -7.61
N ASN A 447 -9.32 -0.58 -8.26
CA ASN A 447 -8.05 -0.32 -8.92
C ASN A 447 -6.87 -0.34 -7.93
N GLU A 448 -7.07 0.23 -6.74
CA GLU A 448 -6.10 0.19 -5.65
C GLU A 448 -5.81 -1.24 -5.19
N ALA A 449 -6.86 -1.97 -4.82
CA ALA A 449 -6.74 -3.34 -4.32
C ALA A 449 -6.08 -4.26 -5.36
N ASP A 450 -6.49 -4.20 -6.62
CA ASP A 450 -5.93 -5.00 -7.71
C ASP A 450 -4.41 -4.76 -7.86
N LYS A 451 -3.95 -3.50 -7.80
CA LYS A 451 -2.53 -3.15 -7.90
C LYS A 451 -1.74 -3.61 -6.68
N VAL A 452 -2.28 -3.41 -5.48
CA VAL A 452 -1.65 -3.83 -4.21
C VAL A 452 -1.50 -5.34 -4.17
N LEU A 453 -2.57 -6.08 -4.43
CA LEU A 453 -2.57 -7.55 -4.42
C LEU A 453 -1.57 -8.11 -5.43
N ARG A 454 -1.57 -7.61 -6.67
CA ARG A 454 -0.62 -8.08 -7.69
C ARG A 454 0.83 -7.80 -7.34
N ARG A 455 1.13 -6.71 -6.62
CA ARG A 455 2.48 -6.39 -6.12
C ARG A 455 2.89 -7.38 -5.03
N LEU A 456 2.00 -7.67 -4.09
CA LEU A 456 2.37 -8.27 -2.80
C LEU A 456 2.11 -9.78 -2.69
N ARG A 457 1.24 -10.36 -3.51
CA ARG A 457 0.76 -11.77 -3.40
C ARG A 457 1.81 -12.88 -3.45
N ASN A 458 3.06 -12.58 -3.81
CA ASN A 458 4.13 -13.59 -3.81
C ASN A 458 4.89 -13.65 -2.48
N HIS A 459 4.65 -12.72 -1.54
CA HIS A 459 5.27 -12.75 -0.22
C HIS A 459 4.68 -13.87 0.64
N ALA A 460 5.55 -14.73 1.16
CA ALA A 460 5.14 -15.87 1.97
C ALA A 460 4.49 -15.44 3.29
N SER A 461 4.96 -14.32 3.84
CA SER A 461 4.55 -13.72 5.10
C SER A 461 3.11 -13.21 5.11
N ILE A 462 2.51 -12.84 3.97
CA ILE A 462 1.14 -12.34 3.95
C ILE A 462 0.17 -13.50 4.12
N VAL A 463 -0.45 -13.58 5.30
CA VAL A 463 -1.34 -14.70 5.67
C VAL A 463 -2.80 -14.30 5.82
N LEU A 464 -3.11 -13.00 5.75
CA LEU A 464 -4.48 -12.49 5.81
C LEU A 464 -4.56 -11.13 5.11
N TRP A 465 -5.57 -10.94 4.27
CA TRP A 465 -6.03 -9.63 3.83
C TRP A 465 -7.23 -9.21 4.66
N ALA A 466 -7.27 -7.98 5.14
CA ALA A 466 -8.37 -7.45 5.93
C ALA A 466 -8.91 -6.16 5.33
N GLY A 467 -10.23 -5.98 5.38
CA GLY A 467 -10.90 -4.89 4.65
C GLY A 467 -10.62 -3.51 5.24
N ASN A 468 -10.56 -3.39 6.57
CA ASN A 468 -10.39 -2.12 7.27
C ASN A 468 -10.11 -2.31 8.77
N ASN A 469 -9.73 -1.22 9.43
CA ASN A 469 -9.73 -1.08 10.87
C ASN A 469 -11.04 -0.48 11.41
N GLU A 470 -11.75 -1.20 12.25
CA GLU A 470 -12.85 -0.75 13.10
C GLU A 470 -14.08 -0.14 12.42
N ASN A 471 -14.22 -0.19 11.08
CA ASN A 471 -15.38 0.42 10.42
C ASN A 471 -16.71 -0.23 10.83
N ASP A 472 -16.71 -1.53 11.15
CA ASP A 472 -17.93 -2.20 11.63
C ASP A 472 -18.39 -1.63 12.96
N VAL A 473 -17.44 -1.46 13.87
CA VAL A 473 -17.73 -1.03 15.23
C VAL A 473 -17.87 0.47 15.36
N SER A 474 -17.37 1.25 14.40
CA SER A 474 -17.41 2.70 14.44
C SER A 474 -18.83 3.24 14.38
N LEU A 475 -19.76 2.53 13.73
CA LEU A 475 -21.19 2.84 13.68
C LEU A 475 -21.86 2.90 15.05
N GLN A 476 -21.32 2.23 16.08
CA GLN A 476 -21.89 2.27 17.44
C GLN A 476 -21.23 3.33 18.33
N TRP A 477 -20.17 3.99 17.88
CA TRP A 477 -19.53 5.02 18.69
C TRP A 477 -20.49 6.18 18.92
N GLY A 478 -20.41 6.79 20.11
CA GLY A 478 -21.38 7.78 20.55
C GLY A 478 -22.80 7.23 20.79
N ASP A 479 -23.03 5.92 20.59
CA ASP A 479 -24.36 5.31 20.47
C ASP A 479 -25.19 5.89 19.29
N ASP A 480 -24.49 6.40 18.26
CA ASP A 480 -25.12 7.18 17.19
C ASP A 480 -25.92 6.31 16.20
N GLN A 481 -25.33 5.23 15.69
CA GLN A 481 -25.91 4.40 14.62
C GLN A 481 -25.77 2.87 14.85
N PRO A 482 -25.97 2.34 16.07
CA PRO A 482 -25.70 0.92 16.36
C PRO A 482 -26.60 -0.07 15.60
N HIS A 483 -27.69 0.41 14.98
CA HIS A 483 -28.67 -0.38 14.22
C HIS A 483 -28.39 -0.45 12.71
N ILE A 484 -27.39 0.28 12.20
CA ILE A 484 -26.95 0.10 10.82
C ILE A 484 -26.18 -1.22 10.75
N ASP A 485 -26.62 -2.13 9.89
CA ASP A 485 -25.97 -3.42 9.69
C ASP A 485 -24.64 -3.23 8.91
N PRO A 486 -23.47 -3.45 9.55
CA PRO A 486 -22.19 -3.29 8.88
C PRO A 486 -22.00 -4.28 7.72
N ASN A 487 -22.76 -5.39 7.69
CA ASN A 487 -22.71 -6.39 6.61
C ASN A 487 -23.24 -5.86 5.26
N THR A 488 -23.80 -4.65 5.24
CA THR A 488 -24.21 -3.95 4.02
C THR A 488 -23.10 -3.12 3.37
N ASP A 489 -21.92 -2.99 4.00
CA ASP A 489 -20.79 -2.22 3.47
C ASP A 489 -20.24 -2.84 2.17
N VAL A 490 -20.44 -2.15 1.05
CA VAL A 490 -20.12 -2.66 -0.29
C VAL A 490 -18.60 -2.76 -0.50
N ILE A 491 -17.83 -1.87 0.11
CA ILE A 491 -16.38 -1.83 -0.06
C ILE A 491 -15.75 -3.10 0.51
N SER A 492 -16.00 -3.38 1.78
CA SER A 492 -15.40 -4.51 2.50
C SER A 492 -16.12 -5.85 2.28
N ARG A 493 -17.41 -5.87 1.89
CA ARG A 493 -18.13 -7.14 1.65
C ARG A 493 -18.22 -7.53 0.18
N GLN A 494 -17.93 -6.61 -0.75
CA GLN A 494 -18.01 -6.91 -2.19
C GLN A 494 -16.73 -6.55 -2.95
N VAL A 495 -16.30 -5.28 -2.93
CA VAL A 495 -15.19 -4.80 -3.78
C VAL A 495 -13.87 -5.49 -3.43
N LEU A 496 -13.44 -5.37 -2.19
CA LEU A 496 -12.17 -5.92 -1.71
C LEU A 496 -12.12 -7.46 -1.79
N PRO A 497 -13.11 -8.24 -1.32
CA PRO A 497 -13.05 -9.71 -1.41
C PRO A 497 -13.07 -10.20 -2.85
N LEU A 498 -13.74 -9.50 -3.79
CA LEU A 498 -13.68 -9.86 -5.21
C LEU A 498 -12.29 -9.62 -5.81
N SER A 499 -11.60 -8.54 -5.43
CA SER A 499 -10.21 -8.32 -5.82
C SER A 499 -9.27 -9.38 -5.23
N VAL A 500 -9.42 -9.76 -3.96
CA VAL A 500 -8.65 -10.85 -3.33
C VAL A 500 -8.90 -12.17 -4.06
N ARG A 501 -10.16 -12.50 -4.35
CA ARG A 501 -10.53 -13.71 -5.10
C ARG A 501 -9.89 -13.75 -6.50
N GLU A 502 -9.80 -12.61 -7.17
CA GLU A 502 -9.21 -12.53 -8.52
C GLU A 502 -7.69 -12.71 -8.47
N TRP A 503 -7.01 -12.03 -7.54
CA TRP A 503 -5.56 -11.87 -7.59
C TRP A 503 -4.77 -12.73 -6.61
N ASP A 504 -5.34 -13.07 -5.45
CA ASP A 504 -4.70 -13.88 -4.41
C ASP A 504 -5.71 -14.79 -3.65
N PRO A 505 -6.41 -15.71 -4.35
CA PRO A 505 -7.52 -16.50 -3.77
C PRO A 505 -7.09 -17.52 -2.71
N LYS A 506 -5.80 -17.66 -2.42
CA LYS A 506 -5.27 -18.60 -1.43
C LYS A 506 -5.02 -17.96 -0.07
N THR A 507 -4.99 -16.64 0.00
CA THR A 507 -4.88 -15.92 1.26
C THR A 507 -6.28 -15.62 1.77
N PRO A 508 -6.61 -15.93 3.04
CA PRO A 508 -7.93 -15.63 3.60
C PRO A 508 -8.22 -14.12 3.61
N TYR A 509 -9.50 -13.78 3.72
CA TYR A 509 -9.99 -12.41 3.77
C TYR A 509 -10.92 -12.18 4.97
N LEU A 510 -10.68 -11.10 5.73
CA LEU A 510 -11.53 -10.67 6.85
C LEU A 510 -12.15 -9.29 6.54
N PRO A 511 -13.48 -9.09 6.57
CA PRO A 511 -14.09 -7.81 6.16
C PRO A 511 -13.72 -6.59 7.02
N SER A 512 -13.52 -6.75 8.32
CA SER A 512 -13.19 -5.67 9.27
C SER A 512 -12.47 -6.24 10.49
N SER A 513 -11.74 -5.40 11.23
CA SER A 513 -11.15 -5.73 12.54
C SER A 513 -11.53 -4.66 13.57
N PRO A 514 -12.37 -4.94 14.59
CA PRO A 514 -12.94 -6.24 14.86
C PRO A 514 -14.11 -6.57 13.94
N PHE A 515 -14.26 -7.84 13.58
CA PHE A 515 -15.30 -8.28 12.65
C PHE A 515 -16.65 -8.49 13.34
N ILE A 516 -17.70 -7.89 12.78
CA ILE A 516 -19.09 -8.12 13.20
C ILE A 516 -19.80 -8.94 12.12
N SER A 517 -19.97 -10.24 12.37
CA SER A 517 -20.65 -11.14 11.44
C SER A 517 -22.16 -10.86 11.35
N GLU A 518 -22.80 -11.37 10.31
CA GLU A 518 -24.25 -11.28 10.15
C GLU A 518 -24.98 -12.00 11.30
N GLU A 519 -24.46 -13.14 11.75
CA GLU A 519 -24.99 -13.89 12.89
C GLU A 519 -24.90 -13.08 14.18
N VAL A 520 -23.75 -12.46 14.48
CA VAL A 520 -23.56 -11.58 15.65
C VAL A 520 -24.55 -10.42 15.62
N PHE A 521 -24.68 -9.74 14.48
CA PHE A 521 -25.60 -8.60 14.35
C PHE A 521 -27.06 -9.01 14.58
N LYS A 522 -27.49 -10.16 14.03
CA LYS A 522 -28.86 -10.67 14.12
C LYS A 522 -29.31 -11.01 15.54
N VAL A 523 -28.39 -11.35 16.46
CA VAL A 523 -28.76 -11.71 17.85
C VAL A 523 -29.52 -10.57 18.54
N HIS A 524 -29.10 -9.33 18.31
CA HIS A 524 -29.68 -8.16 18.97
C HIS A 524 -30.20 -7.09 18.00
N ASN A 525 -30.07 -7.31 16.69
CA ASN A 525 -30.33 -6.31 15.64
C ASN A 525 -29.59 -4.99 15.91
N LYS A 526 -28.34 -5.15 16.37
CA LYS A 526 -27.38 -4.09 16.65
C LYS A 526 -25.97 -4.67 16.74
N ILE A 527 -24.98 -3.81 16.62
CA ILE A 527 -23.58 -4.19 16.81
C ILE A 527 -23.34 -4.66 18.25
N SER A 528 -22.74 -5.84 18.41
CA SER A 528 -22.57 -6.52 19.70
C SER A 528 -21.19 -7.17 19.79
N LYS A 529 -20.17 -6.37 20.14
CA LYS A 529 -18.76 -6.79 20.12
C LYS A 529 -18.45 -8.00 20.99
N ASP A 530 -19.15 -8.13 22.12
CA ASP A 530 -18.88 -9.18 23.12
C ASP A 530 -19.21 -10.59 22.62
N LEU A 531 -19.93 -10.69 21.49
CA LEU A 531 -20.26 -11.94 20.82
C LEU A 531 -19.28 -12.30 19.69
N SER A 532 -18.32 -11.42 19.36
CA SER A 532 -17.30 -11.70 18.34
C SER A 532 -16.11 -12.46 18.97
N PRO A 533 -15.53 -13.49 18.32
CA PRO A 533 -14.35 -14.17 18.84
C PRO A 533 -13.09 -13.29 18.89
N GLU A 534 -12.93 -12.40 17.92
CA GLU A 534 -11.84 -11.43 17.87
C GLU A 534 -12.31 -10.06 18.37
N MET A 535 -11.47 -9.44 19.22
CA MET A 535 -11.84 -8.23 19.94
C MET A 535 -10.69 -7.22 20.05
N HIS A 536 -11.07 -5.94 19.98
CA HIS A 536 -10.23 -4.80 20.35
C HIS A 536 -10.49 -4.42 21.82
N LEU A 537 -9.56 -4.75 22.72
CA LEU A 537 -9.70 -4.59 24.17
C LEU A 537 -9.23 -3.21 24.67
N TRP A 538 -9.88 -2.15 24.18
CA TRP A 538 -9.51 -0.78 24.55
C TRP A 538 -9.94 -0.38 25.98
N GLY A 539 -11.06 -0.90 26.49
CA GLY A 539 -11.46 -0.85 27.90
C GLY A 539 -11.29 0.49 28.64
N PRO A 540 -11.21 0.46 29.98
CA PRO A 540 -10.90 1.65 30.78
C PRO A 540 -9.42 2.05 30.73
N ARG A 541 -8.58 1.34 29.95
CA ARG A 541 -7.10 1.47 29.97
C ARG A 541 -6.59 1.43 31.41
N GLY A 542 -6.83 0.29 32.06
CA GLY A 542 -6.38 -0.02 33.42
C GLY A 542 -5.14 -0.91 33.44
N PHE A 543 -4.75 -1.38 34.62
CA PHE A 543 -3.67 -2.36 34.75
C PHE A 543 -4.04 -3.68 34.04
N TYR A 544 -3.11 -4.28 33.28
CA TYR A 544 -3.38 -5.52 32.50
C TYR A 544 -3.82 -6.73 33.33
N LYS A 545 -3.73 -6.69 34.67
CA LYS A 545 -4.26 -7.73 35.56
C LYS A 545 -5.64 -7.40 36.15
N ALA A 546 -6.30 -6.35 35.67
CA ALA A 546 -7.67 -6.04 36.06
C ALA A 546 -8.67 -7.02 35.41
N LEU A 547 -9.83 -7.19 36.04
CA LEU A 547 -10.88 -8.13 35.60
C LEU A 547 -11.29 -7.92 34.14
N PHE A 548 -11.31 -6.67 33.67
CA PHE A 548 -11.56 -6.34 32.27
C PHE A 548 -10.67 -7.11 31.28
N TYR A 549 -9.40 -7.36 31.63
CA TYR A 549 -8.46 -8.10 30.78
C TYR A 549 -8.41 -9.59 31.14
N THR A 550 -8.49 -9.93 32.43
CA THR A 550 -8.29 -11.32 32.88
C THR A 550 -9.55 -12.19 32.81
N GLU A 551 -10.73 -11.58 32.75
CA GLU A 551 -12.04 -12.26 32.65
C GLU A 551 -12.74 -12.01 31.30
N ASN A 552 -12.06 -11.40 30.33
CA ASN A 552 -12.60 -11.22 28.99
C ASN A 552 -12.67 -12.55 28.22
N ASN A 553 -13.67 -12.69 27.36
CA ASN A 553 -13.98 -13.90 26.60
C ASN A 553 -13.38 -13.94 25.18
N ALA A 554 -12.52 -12.98 24.78
CA ALA A 554 -11.88 -12.96 23.47
C ALA A 554 -11.08 -14.23 23.21
N ARG A 555 -11.20 -14.75 21.99
CA ARG A 555 -10.39 -15.84 21.45
C ARG A 555 -9.13 -15.32 20.79
N PHE A 556 -9.22 -14.12 20.24
CA PHE A 556 -8.09 -13.39 19.68
C PHE A 556 -8.16 -11.91 20.03
N VAL A 557 -7.04 -11.34 20.46
CA VAL A 557 -6.92 -9.92 20.77
C VAL A 557 -6.06 -9.27 19.71
N SER A 558 -6.70 -8.72 18.68
CA SER A 558 -6.04 -8.04 17.55
C SER A 558 -5.58 -6.62 17.92
N GLU A 559 -6.25 -5.97 18.88
CA GLU A 559 -5.80 -4.73 19.49
C GLU A 559 -5.99 -4.72 21.01
N ILE A 560 -4.95 -4.23 21.69
CA ILE A 560 -4.93 -3.94 23.11
C ILE A 560 -3.75 -2.98 23.36
N GLY A 561 -3.89 -2.02 24.27
CA GLY A 561 -2.82 -1.05 24.48
C GLY A 561 -2.99 -0.17 25.71
N TYR A 562 -1.87 0.44 26.12
CA TYR A 562 -1.80 1.43 27.18
C TYR A 562 -0.84 2.54 26.77
N HIS A 563 -1.13 3.79 27.14
CA HIS A 563 -0.25 4.91 26.81
C HIS A 563 1.00 4.93 27.71
N GLY A 564 2.18 4.99 27.09
CA GLY A 564 3.46 5.17 27.78
C GLY A 564 4.16 6.43 27.28
N ALA A 565 4.81 7.16 28.19
CA ALA A 565 5.71 8.23 27.77
C ALA A 565 7.00 7.62 27.16
N PRO A 566 7.55 8.21 26.09
CA PRO A 566 8.84 7.79 25.57
C PRO A 566 9.96 8.09 26.58
N ASN A 567 11.15 7.52 26.34
CA ASN A 567 12.30 7.78 27.23
C ASN A 567 12.72 9.27 27.21
N VAL A 568 13.48 9.69 28.23
CA VAL A 568 13.88 11.09 28.42
C VAL A 568 14.70 11.64 27.23
N GLU A 569 15.52 10.81 26.59
CA GLU A 569 16.33 11.25 25.46
C GLU A 569 15.47 11.51 24.21
N SER A 570 14.41 10.73 23.99
CA SER A 570 13.41 11.02 22.96
C SER A 570 12.61 12.28 23.29
N LEU A 571 12.20 12.46 24.56
CA LEU A 571 11.52 13.69 24.99
C LEU A 571 12.36 14.95 24.72
N LYS A 572 13.66 14.91 25.01
CA LYS A 572 14.61 16.00 24.71
C LYS A 572 14.77 16.31 23.23
N LYS A 573 14.54 15.34 22.34
CA LYS A 573 14.56 15.54 20.88
C LYS A 573 13.27 16.18 20.38
N MET A 574 12.13 15.76 20.91
CA MET A 574 10.81 16.20 20.42
C MET A 574 10.25 17.43 21.15
N MET A 575 10.82 17.86 22.29
CA MET A 575 10.36 19.03 23.04
C MET A 575 11.42 20.12 23.08
N THR A 576 10.98 21.38 23.18
CA THR A 576 11.89 22.48 23.52
C THR A 576 12.41 22.32 24.95
N PRO A 577 13.61 22.83 25.30
CA PRO A 577 14.19 22.66 26.63
C PRO A 577 13.26 23.08 27.79
N ASP A 578 12.45 24.12 27.59
CA ASP A 578 11.50 24.63 28.60
C ASP A 578 10.31 23.67 28.85
N ASN A 579 10.09 22.70 27.96
CA ASN A 579 8.98 21.77 27.96
C ASN A 579 9.38 20.31 28.27
N VAL A 580 10.68 20.00 28.40
CA VAL A 580 11.18 18.65 28.71
C VAL A 580 10.94 18.30 30.20
N TYR A 581 10.53 17.05 30.49
CA TYR A 581 10.27 16.57 31.85
C TYR A 581 11.51 16.61 32.78
N PRO A 582 11.37 16.95 34.09
CA PRO A 582 10.12 17.33 34.76
C PRO A 582 9.62 18.64 34.20
N TRP A 583 8.31 18.69 33.94
CA TRP A 583 7.62 19.89 33.45
C TRP A 583 8.00 21.05 34.37
N VAL A 584 8.94 21.89 33.93
CA VAL A 584 9.63 22.84 34.81
C VAL A 584 8.85 24.13 34.98
N ASN A 585 7.91 24.42 34.06
CA ASN A 585 7.04 25.57 34.11
C ASN A 585 5.59 25.17 33.84
N GLY A 586 4.83 24.94 34.92
CA GLY A 586 3.37 24.90 34.85
C GLY A 586 2.81 26.32 34.94
N ALA A 587 2.31 26.83 33.82
CA ALA A 587 1.46 28.02 33.77
C ALA A 587 0.19 27.70 32.98
#